data_AF-A0A957ESJ1-F1
#
_entry.id   AF-A0A957ESJ1-F1
#
_cell.length_a   1.000
_cell.length_b   1.000
_cell.length_c   1.000
_cell.angle_alpha   90.00
_cell.angle_beta   90.00
_cell.angle_gamma   90.00
#
_symmetry.space_group_name_H-M   'P 1'
#
loop_
_entity.id
_entity.type
_entity.pdbx_description
1 polymer ?
#
loop_
_entity_poly.entity_id
_entity_poly.type
_entity_poly.pdbx_seq_one_letter_code
_entity_poly.pdbx_strand_id
1 'polypeptide(L)'
;NALGTIYEVFFIWRDAFKRGSRFDVAEFDVMGREAVTFGGNFDRDAATFWRGTHPRGLRWAFLDWDFPGLQTAVSLDGTLNDNRDLDKGWFVEMALPWAGMNWLANGRSLPPQNGDEWRMFFGRFQKLLAGGTELEPHPAWCWTPHGVYDTHRPESFTCVQFSTAYVDE
;
A
#
# COMPACT_ATOMS: atom_id res chain seq x y z
N ASN A 1 11.11 -1.25 5.30
CA ASN A 1 11.61 -1.14 6.71
C ASN A 1 13.11 -0.83 6.66
N ALA A 2 13.82 -0.76 7.79
CA ALA A 2 15.27 -0.51 7.81
C ALA A 2 16.12 -1.58 7.08
N LEU A 3 15.56 -2.77 6.83
CA LEU A 3 16.18 -3.85 6.06
C LEU A 3 16.00 -3.72 4.55
N GLY A 4 15.21 -2.76 4.07
CA GLY A 4 14.81 -2.71 2.66
C GLY A 4 13.88 -3.86 2.24
N THR A 5 13.17 -4.47 3.19
CA THR A 5 12.15 -5.48 2.86
C THR A 5 11.02 -4.83 2.06
N ILE A 6 10.73 -5.41 0.90
CA ILE A 6 9.63 -5.04 0.01
C ILE A 6 8.48 -6.03 0.24
N TYR A 7 7.26 -5.51 0.24
CA TYR A 7 6.03 -6.28 0.28
C TYR A 7 5.01 -5.59 -0.62
N GLU A 8 4.54 -6.30 -1.64
CA GLU A 8 3.68 -5.76 -2.68
C GLU A 8 2.42 -6.62 -2.79
N VAL A 9 1.27 -5.96 -2.90
CA VAL A 9 -0.02 -6.62 -3.09
C VAL A 9 -0.85 -5.77 -4.03
N PHE A 10 -1.35 -6.38 -5.09
CA PHE A 10 -2.31 -5.71 -5.97
C PHE A 10 -3.74 -6.05 -5.56
N PHE A 11 -4.55 -5.02 -5.31
CA PHE A 11 -5.94 -5.19 -4.92
C PHE A 11 -6.90 -4.81 -6.04
N ILE A 12 -7.83 -5.71 -6.36
CA ILE A 12 -8.94 -5.45 -7.27
C ILE A 12 -10.25 -5.66 -6.54
N TRP A 13 -11.12 -4.65 -6.57
CA TRP A 13 -12.47 -4.81 -6.04
C TRP A 13 -13.22 -5.92 -6.76
N ARG A 14 -13.86 -6.81 -5.99
CA ARG A 14 -14.59 -7.95 -6.55
C ARG A 14 -15.73 -7.51 -7.48
N ASP A 15 -16.33 -6.35 -7.24
CA ASP A 15 -17.38 -5.79 -8.11
C ASP A 15 -16.86 -5.23 -9.44
N ALA A 16 -15.56 -4.90 -9.52
CA ALA A 16 -14.88 -4.45 -10.72
C ALA A 16 -14.24 -5.62 -11.50
N PHE A 17 -13.91 -6.71 -10.79
CA PHE A 17 -13.41 -7.94 -11.38
C PHE A 17 -14.56 -8.81 -11.92
N LYS A 18 -15.00 -8.49 -13.14
CA LYS A 18 -16.06 -9.23 -13.85
C LYS A 18 -15.52 -9.76 -15.16
N ARG A 19 -16.13 -10.83 -15.67
CA ARG A 19 -15.86 -11.34 -17.02
C ARG A 19 -16.05 -10.21 -18.05
N GLY A 20 -15.08 -10.02 -18.93
CA GLY A 20 -15.01 -8.94 -19.92
C GLY A 20 -14.63 -7.56 -19.36
N SER A 21 -14.32 -7.45 -18.06
CA SER A 21 -13.79 -6.20 -17.49
C SER A 21 -12.33 -5.98 -17.91
N ARG A 22 -11.80 -4.77 -17.69
CA ARG A 22 -10.38 -4.47 -17.95
C ARG A 22 -9.41 -5.34 -17.14
N PHE A 23 -9.90 -5.96 -16.06
CA PHE A 23 -9.12 -6.84 -15.19
C PHE A 23 -9.29 -8.33 -15.56
N ASP A 24 -10.15 -8.67 -16.52
CA ASP A 24 -10.30 -10.04 -17.03
C ASP A 24 -9.17 -10.36 -18.03
N VAL A 25 -7.95 -10.44 -17.49
CA VAL A 25 -6.70 -10.67 -18.21
C VAL A 25 -5.85 -11.69 -17.45
N ALA A 26 -4.94 -12.36 -18.16
CA ALA A 26 -4.09 -13.41 -17.57
C ALA A 26 -3.24 -12.92 -16.39
N GLU A 27 -2.85 -11.64 -16.36
CA GLU A 27 -2.10 -11.05 -15.25
C GLU A 27 -2.84 -11.13 -13.91
N PHE A 28 -4.18 -11.12 -13.94
CA PHE A 28 -5.04 -11.16 -12.76
C PHE A 28 -5.89 -12.43 -12.71
N ASP A 29 -5.33 -13.56 -13.12
CA ASP A 29 -5.99 -14.87 -12.99
C ASP A 29 -6.05 -15.31 -11.52
N VAL A 30 -7.24 -15.23 -10.93
CA VAL A 30 -7.49 -15.60 -9.52
C VAL A 30 -7.36 -17.10 -9.24
N MET A 31 -7.34 -17.95 -10.27
CA MET A 31 -7.17 -19.41 -10.11
C MET A 31 -5.72 -19.84 -10.33
N GLY A 32 -5.00 -19.14 -11.21
CA GLY A 32 -3.62 -19.45 -11.60
C GLY A 32 -2.53 -18.75 -10.79
N ARG A 33 -2.88 -17.73 -10.00
CA ARG A 33 -1.94 -16.91 -9.20
C ARG A 33 -2.16 -17.04 -7.70
N GLU A 34 -1.29 -16.45 -6.89
CA GLU A 34 -1.45 -16.35 -5.43
C GLU A 34 -2.47 -15.26 -5.06
N ALA A 35 -3.72 -15.48 -5.46
CA ALA A 35 -4.83 -14.58 -5.19
C ALA A 35 -5.66 -15.07 -3.99
N VAL A 36 -5.97 -14.15 -3.07
CA VAL A 36 -6.86 -14.40 -1.92
C VAL A 36 -7.95 -13.36 -1.82
N THR A 37 -9.05 -13.69 -1.13
CA THR A 37 -10.08 -12.70 -0.82
C THR A 37 -9.65 -11.85 0.37
N PHE A 38 -9.85 -10.53 0.26
CA PHE A 38 -9.52 -9.57 1.31
C PHE A 38 -10.63 -8.54 1.48
N GLY A 39 -11.15 -8.41 2.70
CA GLY A 39 -12.25 -7.52 3.10
C GLY A 39 -11.86 -6.37 4.02
N GLY A 40 -10.56 -6.20 4.30
CA GLY A 40 -10.03 -5.26 5.31
C GLY A 40 -9.36 -5.98 6.48
N ASN A 41 -8.65 -5.22 7.34
CA ASN A 41 -7.84 -5.79 8.42
C ASN A 41 -8.65 -6.59 9.46
N PHE A 42 -9.96 -6.36 9.52
CA PHE A 42 -10.88 -7.03 10.45
C PHE A 42 -11.78 -8.04 9.73
N ASP A 43 -11.47 -8.46 8.51
CA ASP A 43 -12.32 -9.36 7.72
C ASP A 43 -12.35 -10.81 8.24
N ARG A 44 -11.57 -11.15 9.26
CA ARG A 44 -11.56 -12.47 9.93
C ARG A 44 -12.27 -12.49 11.28
N ASP A 45 -12.87 -11.39 11.69
CA ASP A 45 -13.72 -11.35 12.89
C ASP A 45 -15.12 -11.91 12.59
N ALA A 46 -15.76 -12.51 13.60
CA ALA A 46 -17.06 -13.17 13.42
C ALA A 46 -18.14 -12.27 12.80
N ALA A 47 -18.14 -10.97 13.11
CA ALA A 47 -19.13 -10.01 12.62
C ALA A 47 -18.95 -9.65 11.13
N THR A 48 -17.73 -9.78 10.61
CA THR A 48 -17.30 -9.26 9.30
C THR A 48 -16.77 -10.36 8.39
N PHE A 49 -16.67 -11.59 8.91
CA PHE A 49 -16.04 -12.76 8.28
C PHE A 49 -16.38 -12.94 6.79
N TRP A 50 -17.64 -12.75 6.41
CA TRP A 50 -18.11 -13.02 5.05
C TRP A 50 -18.05 -11.82 4.10
N ARG A 51 -17.99 -10.59 4.64
CA ARG A 51 -18.24 -9.37 3.85
C ARG A 51 -17.17 -8.30 4.00
N GLY A 52 -16.27 -8.45 4.97
CA GLY A 52 -15.32 -7.41 5.34
C GLY A 52 -15.97 -6.22 6.02
N THR A 53 -15.18 -5.17 6.21
CA THR A 53 -15.57 -3.92 6.88
C THR A 53 -15.91 -2.80 5.90
N HIS A 54 -15.42 -2.90 4.66
CA HIS A 54 -15.56 -1.82 3.69
C HIS A 54 -16.95 -1.85 2.99
N PRO A 55 -17.64 -0.70 2.81
CA PRO A 55 -18.96 -0.65 2.18
C PRO A 55 -19.04 -1.25 0.76
N ARG A 56 -17.96 -1.16 -0.01
CA ARG A 56 -17.82 -1.77 -1.35
C ARG A 56 -17.61 -3.30 -1.33
N GLY A 57 -17.36 -3.91 -0.16
CA GLY A 57 -17.23 -5.35 0.01
C GLY A 57 -15.80 -5.87 -0.19
N LEU A 58 -15.70 -7.09 -0.73
CA LEU A 58 -14.42 -7.82 -0.84
C LEU A 58 -13.59 -7.39 -2.05
N ARG A 59 -12.29 -7.69 -1.97
CA ARG A 59 -11.28 -7.54 -3.02
C ARG A 59 -10.61 -8.88 -3.29
N TRP A 60 -10.09 -9.04 -4.51
CA TRP A 60 -9.00 -9.97 -4.78
C TRP A 60 -7.68 -9.30 -4.43
N ALA A 61 -6.82 -10.01 -3.72
CA ALA A 61 -5.49 -9.58 -3.32
C ALA A 61 -4.48 -10.53 -3.98
N PHE A 62 -3.69 -10.03 -4.93
CA PHE A 62 -2.63 -10.76 -5.60
C PHE A 62 -1.34 -10.55 -4.81
N LEU A 63 -0.93 -11.55 -4.06
CA LEU A 63 0.21 -11.49 -3.12
C LEU A 63 1.56 -11.65 -3.84
N ASP A 64 1.52 -12.12 -5.08
CA ASP A 64 2.65 -12.40 -5.97
C ASP A 64 2.78 -11.35 -7.08
N TRP A 65 2.11 -10.20 -6.94
CA TRP A 65 2.22 -9.11 -7.89
C TRP A 65 3.30 -8.12 -7.45
N ASP A 66 4.28 -7.91 -8.32
CA ASP A 66 5.34 -6.92 -8.15
C ASP A 66 5.10 -5.74 -9.07
N PHE A 67 5.33 -4.51 -8.56
CA PHE A 67 5.19 -3.30 -9.35
C PHE A 67 6.25 -3.25 -10.45
N PRO A 68 5.84 -3.21 -11.74
CA PRO A 68 6.79 -3.28 -12.84
C PRO A 68 7.83 -2.15 -12.80
N GLY A 69 9.08 -2.53 -12.58
CA GLY A 69 10.23 -1.62 -12.57
C GLY A 69 10.43 -0.85 -11.27
N LEU A 70 9.75 -1.20 -10.17
CA LEU A 70 10.00 -0.62 -8.85
C LEU A 70 11.50 -0.68 -8.52
N GLN A 71 12.03 0.44 -8.04
CA GLN A 71 13.36 0.50 -7.45
C GLN A 71 13.23 1.07 -6.06
N THR A 72 13.92 0.47 -5.10
CA THR A 72 13.96 0.96 -3.73
C THR A 72 15.36 0.90 -3.18
N ALA A 73 15.73 1.87 -2.36
CA ALA A 73 16.96 1.85 -1.59
C ALA A 73 16.66 2.22 -0.14
N VAL A 74 17.45 1.66 0.78
CA VAL A 74 17.43 2.04 2.20
C VAL A 74 18.82 2.48 2.60
N SER A 75 18.89 3.63 3.24
CA SER A 75 20.08 4.12 3.93
C SER A 75 19.83 4.13 5.42
N LEU A 76 20.78 3.64 6.20
CA LEU A 76 20.71 3.60 7.66
C LEU A 76 21.70 4.60 8.25
N ASP A 77 21.23 5.42 9.19
CA ASP A 77 22.07 6.27 10.03
C ASP A 77 22.03 5.70 11.47
N GLY A 78 22.81 4.63 11.65
CA GLY A 78 22.74 3.79 12.84
C GLY A 78 23.22 2.35 12.60
N THR A 79 22.89 1.45 13.52
CA THR A 79 23.19 0.02 13.43
C THR A 79 21.93 -0.83 13.49
N LEU A 80 21.78 -1.72 12.52
CA LEU A 80 20.54 -2.48 12.38
C LEU A 80 20.44 -3.55 13.47
N ASN A 81 19.32 -3.56 14.20
CA ASN A 81 19.00 -4.55 15.23
C ASN A 81 20.03 -4.63 16.38
N ASP A 82 20.73 -3.54 16.67
CA ASP A 82 21.47 -3.37 17.91
C ASP A 82 20.66 -2.49 18.86
N ASN A 83 20.50 -2.91 20.11
CA ASN A 83 19.80 -2.14 21.13
C ASN A 83 20.76 -1.54 22.17
N ARG A 84 22.08 -1.63 21.92
CA ARG A 84 23.14 -1.12 22.80
C ARG A 84 23.52 0.32 22.47
N ASP A 85 23.17 0.80 21.29
CA ASP A 85 23.39 2.17 20.82
C ASP A 85 22.07 2.87 20.45
N LEU A 86 22.18 4.12 20.03
CA LEU A 86 21.06 4.96 19.64
C LEU A 86 21.24 5.39 18.19
N ASP A 87 20.32 4.93 17.35
CA ASP A 87 20.26 5.31 15.94
C ASP A 87 19.57 6.65 15.73
N LYS A 88 19.92 7.35 14.66
CA LYS A 88 19.18 8.54 14.20
C LYS A 88 17.99 8.16 13.33
N GLY A 89 18.08 7.05 12.60
CA GLY A 89 16.99 6.50 11.82
C GLY A 89 17.43 5.85 10.52
N TRP A 90 16.47 5.66 9.62
CA TRP A 90 16.69 5.14 8.28
C TRP A 90 15.87 5.94 7.27
N PHE A 91 16.36 5.96 6.05
CA PHE A 91 15.75 6.64 4.91
C PHE A 91 15.37 5.58 3.88
N VAL A 92 14.15 5.67 3.35
CA VAL A 92 13.73 4.91 2.17
C VAL A 92 13.62 5.87 1.00
N GLU A 93 14.21 5.50 -0.11
CA GLU A 93 13.97 6.13 -1.41
C GLU A 93 13.31 5.10 -2.33
N MET A 94 12.30 5.54 -3.09
CA MET A 94 11.56 4.69 -4.03
C MET A 94 11.41 5.41 -5.36
N ALA A 95 11.70 4.70 -6.45
CA ALA A 95 11.35 5.13 -7.80
C ALA A 95 10.21 4.25 -8.32
N LEU A 96 9.13 4.92 -8.76
CA LEU A 96 7.93 4.30 -9.27
C LEU A 96 7.78 4.65 -10.77
N PRO A 97 8.30 3.83 -11.69
CA PRO A 97 8.18 4.12 -13.12
C PRO A 97 6.73 4.21 -13.57
N TRP A 98 6.43 5.21 -14.41
CA TRP A 98 5.08 5.43 -14.95
C TRP A 98 4.53 4.22 -15.71
N ALA A 99 5.39 3.42 -16.34
CA ALA A 99 4.99 2.19 -17.03
C ALA A 99 4.28 1.19 -16.08
N GLY A 100 4.72 1.08 -14.82
CA GLY A 100 4.09 0.22 -13.82
C GLY A 100 2.77 0.75 -13.26
N MET A 101 2.47 2.05 -13.47
CA MET A 101 1.27 2.69 -12.96
C MET A 101 0.00 2.42 -13.80
N ASN A 102 0.10 1.74 -14.95
CA ASN A 102 -1.01 1.60 -15.90
C ASN A 102 -2.33 1.13 -15.25
N TRP A 103 -2.26 0.10 -14.39
CA TRP A 103 -3.45 -0.43 -13.70
C TRP A 103 -4.04 0.56 -12.68
N LEU A 104 -3.16 1.26 -11.96
CA LEU A 104 -3.48 2.21 -10.89
C LEU A 104 -3.95 3.58 -11.40
N ALA A 105 -3.48 4.00 -12.57
CA ALA A 105 -3.87 5.25 -13.21
C ALA A 105 -5.36 5.26 -13.57
N ASN A 106 -5.97 4.09 -13.80
CA ASN A 106 -7.41 3.98 -14.06
C ASN A 106 -7.90 4.92 -15.18
N GLY A 107 -7.14 5.00 -16.27
CA GLY A 107 -7.44 5.87 -17.42
C GLY A 107 -6.97 7.32 -17.27
N ARG A 108 -6.37 7.70 -16.13
CA ARG A 108 -5.66 8.99 -15.99
C ARG A 108 -4.38 9.00 -16.82
N SER A 109 -3.84 10.19 -17.04
CA SER A 109 -2.64 10.38 -17.82
C SER A 109 -1.40 9.76 -17.15
N LEU A 110 -0.50 9.22 -17.98
CA LEU A 110 0.79 8.64 -17.57
C LEU A 110 1.87 9.12 -18.55
N PRO A 111 2.87 9.91 -18.10
CA PRO A 111 2.98 10.50 -16.77
C PRO A 111 1.80 11.44 -16.44
N PRO A 112 1.50 11.68 -15.15
CA PRO A 112 0.48 12.64 -14.72
C PRO A 112 0.71 14.02 -15.33
N GLN A 113 -0.37 14.68 -15.74
CA GLN A 113 -0.34 16.05 -16.24
C GLN A 113 -0.41 17.05 -15.08
N ASN A 114 0.01 18.30 -15.33
CA ASN A 114 -0.13 19.38 -14.35
C ASN A 114 -1.61 19.54 -13.94
N GLY A 115 -1.87 19.44 -12.64
CA GLY A 115 -3.21 19.48 -12.06
C GLY A 115 -3.89 18.12 -11.89
N ASP A 116 -3.30 17.02 -12.38
CA ASP A 116 -3.84 15.68 -12.11
C ASP A 116 -3.81 15.38 -10.62
N GLU A 117 -4.90 14.79 -10.12
CA GLU A 117 -5.04 14.43 -8.71
C GLU A 117 -5.05 12.91 -8.52
N TRP A 118 -4.20 12.43 -7.62
CA TRP A 118 -4.14 11.04 -7.23
C TRP A 118 -4.29 10.88 -5.73
N ARG A 119 -4.88 9.75 -5.33
CA ARG A 119 -5.01 9.37 -3.93
C ARG A 119 -3.91 8.40 -3.58
N MET A 120 -3.10 8.76 -2.60
CA MET A 120 -1.95 7.97 -2.16
C MET A 120 -1.96 7.83 -0.64
N PHE A 121 -1.58 6.65 -0.16
CA PHE A 121 -1.40 6.41 1.27
C PHE A 121 0.07 6.54 1.62
N PHE A 122 0.37 7.42 2.57
CA PHE A 122 1.67 7.52 3.20
C PHE A 122 1.49 7.21 4.68
N GLY A 123 2.07 6.11 5.13
CA GLY A 123 2.01 5.70 6.53
C GLY A 123 3.22 4.90 6.96
N ARG A 124 3.49 4.94 8.26
CA ARG A 124 4.55 4.19 8.93
C ARG A 124 3.96 3.49 10.15
N PHE A 125 4.16 2.19 10.21
CA PHE A 125 3.84 1.35 11.37
C PHE A 125 5.12 1.05 12.12
N GLN A 126 5.07 1.10 13.45
CA GLN A 126 6.21 0.81 14.30
C GLN A 126 5.92 -0.43 15.14
N LYS A 127 6.61 -1.52 14.81
CA LYS A 127 6.73 -2.67 15.69
C LYS A 127 7.47 -2.27 16.95
N LEU A 128 6.83 -2.43 18.10
CA LEU A 128 7.42 -2.17 19.42
C LEU A 128 7.38 -3.42 20.28
N LEU A 129 8.42 -3.61 21.07
CA LEU A 129 8.51 -4.65 22.09
C LEU A 129 8.54 -4.00 23.47
N ALA A 130 7.63 -4.39 24.36
CA ALA A 130 7.64 -4.00 25.77
C ALA A 130 7.89 -5.25 26.62
N GLY A 131 9.06 -5.31 27.28
CA GLY A 131 9.44 -6.47 28.08
C GLY A 131 9.55 -7.78 27.28
N GLY A 132 9.90 -7.70 25.99
CA GLY A 132 9.96 -8.86 25.09
C GLY A 132 8.63 -9.24 24.44
N THR A 133 7.53 -8.57 24.80
CA THR A 133 6.21 -8.79 24.21
C THR A 133 5.92 -7.76 23.12
N GLU A 134 5.46 -8.21 21.97
CA GLU A 134 5.03 -7.34 20.88
C GLU A 134 3.74 -6.58 21.24
N LEU A 135 3.76 -5.26 21.04
CA LEU A 135 2.61 -4.40 21.28
C LEU A 135 1.70 -4.42 20.05
N GLU A 136 0.46 -4.90 20.21
CA GLU A 136 -0.57 -4.91 19.18
C GLU A 136 -1.79 -4.05 19.58
N PRO A 137 -2.38 -3.27 18.67
CA PRO A 137 -1.88 -3.00 17.32
C PRO A 137 -0.62 -2.13 17.34
N HIS A 138 0.21 -2.24 16.31
CA HIS A 138 1.42 -1.42 16.16
C HIS A 138 1.05 0.07 16.09
N PRO A 139 1.72 0.95 16.85
CA PRO A 139 1.56 2.39 16.67
C PRO A 139 1.84 2.79 15.22
N ALA A 140 0.99 3.66 14.68
CA ALA A 140 1.04 4.05 13.28
C ALA A 140 0.85 5.57 13.12
N TRP A 141 1.51 6.11 12.12
CA TRP A 141 1.31 7.48 11.65
C TRP A 141 0.95 7.45 10.18
N CYS A 142 0.06 8.35 9.77
CA CYS A 142 -0.31 8.57 8.38
C CYS A 142 -0.45 10.07 8.13
N TRP A 143 -0.25 10.50 6.89
CA TRP A 143 -0.32 11.92 6.53
C TRP A 143 -1.72 12.49 6.79
N THR A 144 -2.74 11.86 6.24
CA THR A 144 -4.14 12.23 6.48
C THR A 144 -4.79 11.26 7.46
N PRO A 145 -5.69 11.69 8.35
CA PRO A 145 -6.34 10.79 9.31
C PRO A 145 -7.31 9.82 8.62
N HIS A 146 -7.15 8.52 8.87
CA HIS A 146 -8.04 7.46 8.36
C HIS A 146 -9.23 7.16 9.29
N GLY A 147 -9.11 7.47 10.58
CA GLY A 147 -10.14 7.24 11.60
C GLY A 147 -10.34 5.78 12.02
N VAL A 148 -9.70 4.83 11.34
CA VAL A 148 -9.69 3.40 11.67
C VAL A 148 -8.30 2.82 11.41
N TYR A 149 -7.95 1.73 12.09
CA TYR A 149 -6.65 1.07 11.90
C TYR A 149 -6.52 0.36 10.55
N ASP A 150 -7.63 0.10 9.86
CA ASP A 150 -7.63 -0.46 8.52
C ASP A 150 -7.21 0.57 7.47
N THR A 151 -6.00 0.42 6.92
CA THR A 151 -5.45 1.29 5.88
C THR A 151 -5.98 1.00 4.50
N HIS A 152 -6.80 -0.02 4.30
CA HIS A 152 -7.33 -0.36 2.99
C HIS A 152 -8.62 0.43 2.71
N ARG A 153 -8.55 1.76 2.80
CA ARG A 153 -9.66 2.69 2.57
C ARG A 153 -9.22 3.80 1.62
N PRO A 154 -9.19 3.54 0.29
CA PRO A 154 -8.67 4.49 -0.70
C PRO A 154 -9.38 5.86 -0.68
N GLU A 155 -10.62 5.93 -0.21
CA GLU A 155 -11.37 7.18 -0.03
C GLU A 155 -10.81 8.10 1.06
N SER A 156 -10.00 7.56 1.98
CA SER A 156 -9.35 8.28 3.08
C SER A 156 -7.90 8.66 2.75
N PHE A 157 -7.38 8.22 1.61
CA PHE A 157 -6.00 8.48 1.21
C PHE A 157 -5.78 9.96 0.90
N THR A 158 -4.54 10.40 1.12
CA THR A 158 -4.11 11.77 0.86
C THR A 158 -4.28 12.09 -0.63
N CYS A 159 -4.92 13.22 -0.91
CA CYS A 159 -4.97 13.78 -2.25
C CYS A 159 -3.60 14.43 -2.56
N VAL A 160 -2.99 14.00 -3.65
CA VAL A 160 -1.72 14.48 -4.18
C VAL A 160 -2.00 15.07 -5.56
N GLN A 161 -1.80 16.37 -5.70
CA GLN A 161 -1.90 17.06 -6.97
C GLN A 161 -0.51 17.15 -7.62
N PHE A 162 -0.39 16.64 -8.83
CA PHE A 162 0.83 16.76 -9.63
C PHE A 162 0.95 18.17 -10.21
N SER A 163 2.18 18.69 -10.24
CA SER A 163 2.46 20.05 -10.71
C SER A 163 3.72 20.05 -11.57
N THR A 164 3.72 20.88 -12.63
CA THR A 164 4.94 21.22 -13.37
C THR A 164 5.65 22.43 -12.75
N ALA A 165 5.00 23.14 -11.83
CA ALA A 165 5.68 24.15 -11.03
C ALA A 165 6.65 23.47 -10.08
N TYR A 166 7.93 23.78 -10.24
CA TYR A 166 8.96 23.39 -9.30
C TYR A 166 8.80 24.24 -8.04
N VAL A 167 8.86 23.61 -6.88
CA VAL A 167 8.95 24.32 -5.60
C VAL A 167 10.41 24.20 -5.19
N ASP A 168 11.15 25.30 -5.26
CA ASP A 168 12.51 25.35 -4.72
C ASP A 168 12.46 25.11 -3.19
N GLU A 169 13.49 24.44 -2.66
CA GLU A 169 13.67 24.22 -1.22
C GLU A 169 13.91 25.52 -0.43
#